data_AF-A0A1I7BE58-F1
#
_entry.id   AF-A0A1I7BE58-F1
#
_cell.length_a   1.000
_cell.length_b   1.000
_cell.length_c   1.000
_cell.angle_alpha   90.00
_cell.angle_beta   90.00
_cell.angle_gamma   90.00
#
_symmetry.space_group_name_H-M   'P 1'
#
loop_
_entity.id
_entity.type
_entity.pdbx_description
1 polymer ?
#
loop_
_entity_poly.entity_id
_entity_poly.type
_entity_poly.pdbx_seq_one_letter_code
_entity_poly.pdbx_strand_id
1 'polypeptide(L)'
;MLKDQGWNLYIDWQDHEMPPTPNRETACRIQLGIGASDWFLFLATESSTASRWCPWEIGFADGRKDVNRIVVIPTVDDRGRHYGNEYLQLYRHVEPTALGRLQFFEPGAILGKALGSL
;
A
#
# COMPACT_ATOMS: atom_id res chain seq x y z
N MET A 1 9.94 -11.14 -5.27
CA MET A 1 10.35 -10.83 -3.89
C MET A 1 9.27 -11.18 -2.86
N LEU A 2 8.09 -10.54 -2.81
CA LEU A 2 7.06 -10.88 -1.80
C LEU A 2 6.38 -12.25 -2.02
N LYS A 3 6.00 -12.58 -3.27
CA LYS A 3 5.47 -13.93 -3.60
C LYS A 3 6.47 -15.03 -3.28
N ASP A 4 7.75 -14.80 -3.55
CA ASP A 4 8.84 -15.75 -3.25
C ASP A 4 9.09 -15.94 -1.74
N GLN A 5 8.57 -15.03 -0.91
CA GLN A 5 8.60 -15.12 0.56
C GLN A 5 7.29 -15.73 1.12
N GLY A 6 6.47 -16.35 0.27
CA GLY A 6 5.25 -17.06 0.66
C GLY A 6 4.01 -16.18 0.81
N TRP A 7 4.07 -14.90 0.43
CA TRP A 7 2.90 -14.03 0.49
C TRP A 7 1.97 -14.27 -0.69
N ASN A 8 0.69 -14.47 -0.40
CA ASN A 8 -0.35 -14.46 -1.41
C ASN A 8 -0.76 -13.00 -1.68
N LEU A 9 -0.47 -12.50 -2.89
CA LEU A 9 -0.72 -11.11 -3.26
C LEU A 9 -1.91 -11.02 -4.22
N TYR A 10 -2.89 -10.20 -3.84
CA TYR A 10 -3.89 -9.71 -4.77
C TYR A 10 -3.35 -8.47 -5.49
N ILE A 11 -3.40 -8.46 -6.82
CA ILE A 11 -2.99 -7.33 -7.67
C ILE A 11 -4.08 -7.15 -8.73
N ASP A 12 -4.71 -5.98 -8.74
CA ASP A 12 -5.88 -5.65 -9.56
C ASP A 12 -5.66 -5.85 -11.06
N TRP A 13 -4.52 -5.42 -11.62
CA TRP A 13 -4.21 -5.60 -13.04
C TRP A 13 -3.89 -7.05 -13.43
N GLN A 14 -3.70 -7.95 -12.45
CA GLN A 14 -3.51 -9.40 -12.68
C GLN A 14 -4.83 -10.18 -12.59
N ASP A 15 -5.92 -9.52 -12.17
CA ASP A 15 -7.25 -10.12 -12.08
C ASP A 15 -7.90 -10.16 -13.47
N HIS A 16 -7.79 -11.32 -14.13
CA HIS A 16 -8.32 -11.55 -15.49
C HIS A 16 -9.84 -11.41 -15.59
N GLU A 17 -10.55 -11.40 -14.47
CA GLU A 17 -12.00 -11.24 -14.45
C GLU A 17 -12.41 -9.77 -14.27
N MET A 18 -11.46 -8.83 -14.18
CA MET A 18 -11.75 -7.39 -14.18
C MET A 18 -12.30 -6.92 -15.53
N PRO A 19 -13.29 -6.01 -15.54
CA PRO A 19 -13.78 -5.43 -16.78
C PRO A 19 -12.70 -4.53 -17.44
N PRO A 20 -12.73 -4.39 -18.78
CA PRO A 20 -11.72 -3.63 -19.53
C PRO A 20 -11.76 -2.13 -19.25
N THR A 21 -12.89 -1.61 -18.74
CA THR A 21 -13.03 -0.23 -18.29
C THR A 21 -13.60 -0.20 -16.86
N PRO A 22 -13.07 0.66 -15.98
CA PRO A 22 -13.56 0.74 -14.61
C PRO A 22 -15.04 1.09 -14.54
N ASN A 23 -15.81 0.27 -13.82
CA ASN A 23 -17.24 0.45 -13.63
C ASN A 23 -17.65 0.03 -12.20
N ARG A 24 -18.95 -0.11 -11.93
CA ARG A 24 -19.46 -0.54 -10.62
C ARG A 24 -18.91 -1.91 -10.21
N GLU A 25 -18.78 -2.85 -11.14
CA GLU A 25 -18.25 -4.19 -10.86
C GLU A 25 -16.78 -4.11 -10.41
N THR A 26 -15.97 -3.26 -11.05
CA THR A 26 -14.59 -2.98 -10.62
C THR A 26 -14.54 -2.56 -9.16
N ALA A 27 -15.38 -1.60 -8.76
CA ALA A 27 -15.43 -1.14 -7.37
C ALA A 27 -15.84 -2.26 -6.41
N CYS A 28 -16.85 -3.07 -6.75
CA CYS A 28 -17.25 -4.21 -5.92
C CYS A 28 -16.15 -5.26 -5.78
N ARG A 29 -15.44 -5.57 -6.87
CA ARG A 29 -14.31 -6.52 -6.86
C ARG A 29 -13.16 -6.03 -6.00
N ILE A 30 -12.79 -4.77 -6.12
CA ILE A 30 -11.76 -4.15 -5.28
C ILE A 30 -12.17 -4.21 -3.80
N GLN A 31 -13.40 -3.85 -3.46
CA GLN A 31 -13.89 -3.95 -2.08
C GLN A 31 -13.82 -5.38 -1.52
N LEU A 32 -14.16 -6.37 -2.33
CA LEU A 32 -14.05 -7.79 -1.97
C LEU A 32 -12.59 -8.22 -1.79
N GLY A 33 -11.70 -7.83 -2.71
CA GLY A 33 -10.26 -8.12 -2.63
C GLY A 33 -9.62 -7.51 -1.38
N ILE A 34 -9.94 -6.24 -1.10
CA ILE A 34 -9.53 -5.57 0.14
C ILE A 34 -10.10 -6.32 1.34
N GLY A 35 -11.39 -6.62 1.35
CA GLY A 35 -12.05 -7.29 2.48
C GLY A 35 -11.50 -8.68 2.78
N ALA A 36 -11.13 -9.45 1.76
CA ALA A 36 -10.61 -10.82 1.89
C ALA A 36 -9.12 -10.89 2.23
N SER A 37 -8.36 -9.83 1.97
CA SER A 37 -6.91 -9.80 2.23
C SER A 37 -6.59 -9.59 3.72
N ASP A 38 -5.53 -10.20 4.23
CA ASP A 38 -5.09 -9.92 5.61
C ASP A 38 -4.50 -8.53 5.77
N TRP A 39 -3.67 -8.12 4.81
CA TRP A 39 -2.93 -6.85 4.80
C TRP A 39 -3.34 -5.99 3.61
N PHE A 40 -3.21 -4.68 3.75
CA PHE A 40 -3.33 -3.74 2.64
C PHE A 40 -2.01 -2.98 2.48
N LEU A 41 -1.42 -3.04 1.28
CA LEU A 41 -0.17 -2.38 0.97
C LEU A 41 -0.44 -1.27 -0.03
N PHE A 42 -0.16 -0.03 0.36
CA PHE A 42 -0.32 1.14 -0.49
C PHE A 42 1.04 1.56 -1.05
N LEU A 43 1.27 1.36 -2.35
CA LEU A 43 2.48 1.84 -3.00
C LEU A 43 2.32 3.33 -3.36
N ALA A 44 2.96 4.22 -2.61
CA ALA A 44 2.87 5.66 -2.84
C ALA A 44 3.85 6.10 -3.93
N THR A 45 3.33 6.24 -5.15
CA THR A 45 4.02 6.67 -6.38
C THR A 45 3.32 7.90 -6.94
N GLU A 46 3.94 8.59 -7.88
CA GLU A 46 3.30 9.67 -8.61
C GLU A 46 1.94 9.24 -9.19
N SER A 47 1.90 8.08 -9.86
CA SER A 47 0.68 7.58 -10.48
C SER A 47 -0.41 7.21 -9.46
N SER A 48 -0.06 6.63 -8.31
CA SER A 48 -1.05 6.28 -7.29
C SER A 48 -1.60 7.52 -6.58
N THR A 49 -0.77 8.55 -6.36
CA THR A 49 -1.23 9.82 -5.79
C THR A 49 -2.08 10.64 -6.77
N ALA A 50 -1.83 10.54 -8.08
CA ALA A 50 -2.62 11.19 -9.12
C ALA A 50 -3.94 10.46 -9.45
N SER A 51 -4.04 9.17 -9.11
CA SER A 51 -5.24 8.36 -9.33
C SER A 51 -6.38 8.78 -8.42
N ARG A 52 -7.62 8.71 -8.91
CA ARG A 52 -8.82 8.83 -8.05
C ARG A 52 -9.16 7.53 -7.33
N TRP A 53 -8.66 6.40 -7.83
CA TRP A 53 -8.95 5.07 -7.27
C TRP A 53 -8.09 4.80 -6.04
N CYS A 54 -6.78 5.01 -6.10
CA CYS A 54 -5.90 4.65 -4.98
C CYS A 54 -6.24 5.38 -3.66
N PRO A 55 -6.52 6.70 -3.64
CA PRO A 55 -7.03 7.39 -2.44
C PRO A 55 -8.35 6.81 -1.93
N TRP A 56 -9.24 6.40 -2.83
CA TRP A 56 -10.50 5.77 -2.47
C TRP A 56 -10.29 4.36 -1.88
N GLU A 57 -9.37 3.57 -2.43
CA GLU A 57 -9.03 2.22 -1.97
C GLU A 57 -8.48 2.24 -0.56
N ILE A 58 -7.51 3.13 -0.27
CA ILE A 58 -6.94 3.23 1.07
C ILE A 58 -7.98 3.76 2.06
N GLY A 59 -8.84 4.71 1.65
CA GLY A 59 -9.95 5.16 2.50
C GLY A 59 -10.96 4.06 2.81
N PHE A 60 -11.26 3.18 1.85
CA PHE A 60 -12.11 2.01 2.10
C PHE A 60 -11.41 0.99 3.00
N ALA A 61 -10.11 0.75 2.80
CA ALA A 61 -9.32 -0.15 3.64
C ALA A 61 -9.25 0.35 5.10
N ASP A 62 -9.04 1.65 5.30
CA ASP A 62 -9.03 2.33 6.60
C ASP A 62 -10.31 2.09 7.39
N GLY A 63 -11.47 2.22 6.74
CA GLY A 63 -12.77 1.96 7.36
C GLY A 63 -13.08 0.47 7.60
N ARG A 64 -12.29 -0.46 7.05
CA ARG A 64 -12.61 -1.90 7.04
C ARG A 64 -11.61 -2.77 7.80
N LYS A 65 -10.37 -2.31 7.94
CA LYS A 65 -9.23 -3.06 8.52
C LYS A 65 -8.72 -2.40 9.79
N ASP A 66 -8.01 -3.18 10.59
CA ASP A 66 -7.16 -2.61 11.64
C ASP A 66 -6.05 -1.79 10.99
N VAL A 67 -5.82 -0.57 11.49
CA VAL A 67 -4.81 0.36 10.94
C VAL A 67 -3.40 -0.24 10.92
N ASN A 68 -3.08 -1.15 11.85
CA ASN A 68 -1.78 -1.83 11.90
C ASN A 68 -1.57 -2.83 10.75
N ARG A 69 -2.64 -3.16 10.02
CA ARG A 69 -2.62 -4.03 8.83
C ARG A 69 -2.61 -3.23 7.51
N ILE A 70 -2.49 -1.90 7.60
CA ILE A 70 -2.33 -1.00 6.48
C ILE A 70 -0.90 -0.47 6.49
N VAL A 71 -0.19 -0.69 5.40
CA VAL A 71 1.22 -0.30 5.26
C VAL A 71 1.42 0.50 4.00
N VAL A 72 2.04 1.66 4.13
CA VAL A 72 2.46 2.50 3.01
C VAL A 72 3.89 2.14 2.60
N ILE A 73 4.12 2.00 1.31
CA ILE A 73 5.46 1.85 0.73
C ILE A 73 5.73 3.12 -0.05
N PRO A 74 6.42 4.12 0.55
CA PRO A 74 6.79 5.32 -0.16
C PRO A 74 7.77 4.99 -1.29
N THR A 75 7.58 5.66 -2.42
CA THR A 75 8.60 5.71 -3.47
C THR A 75 9.18 7.11 -3.54
N VAL A 76 10.44 7.16 -3.94
CA VAL A 76 11.21 8.39 -4.06
C VAL A 76 11.54 8.58 -5.54
N ASP A 77 11.37 9.78 -6.06
CA ASP A 77 11.84 10.10 -7.42
C ASP A 77 13.36 10.26 -7.48
N ASP A 78 13.88 10.41 -8.70
CA ASP A 78 15.30 10.65 -8.97
C ASP A 78 15.83 11.97 -8.36
N ARG A 79 14.94 12.81 -7.81
CA ARG A 79 15.25 14.08 -7.15
C ARG A 79 15.12 14.00 -5.63
N GLY A 80 14.83 12.83 -5.06
CA GLY A 80 14.66 12.65 -3.62
C GLY A 80 13.30 13.11 -3.08
N ARG A 81 12.31 13.36 -3.94
CA ARG A 81 10.96 13.73 -3.52
C ARG A 81 10.17 12.46 -3.18
N HIS A 82 9.66 12.40 -1.96
CA HIS A 82 8.71 11.37 -1.55
C HIS A 82 7.34 11.66 -2.16
N TYR A 83 6.72 10.63 -2.74
CA TYR A 83 5.34 10.71 -3.19
C TYR A 83 4.37 10.31 -2.07
N GLY A 84 3.34 11.11 -1.85
CA GLY A 84 2.30 10.81 -0.88
C GLY A 84 1.49 12.03 -0.51
N ASN A 85 0.20 11.83 -0.27
CA ASN A 85 -0.65 12.84 0.35
C ASN A 85 -0.43 12.83 1.88
N GLU A 86 -0.73 13.94 2.54
CA GLU A 86 -0.55 14.13 3.98
C GLU A 86 -1.25 13.06 4.83
N TYR A 87 -2.42 12.58 4.39
CA TYR A 87 -3.17 11.55 5.10
C TYR A 87 -2.46 10.19 5.15
N LEU A 88 -1.49 9.92 4.27
CA LEU A 88 -0.72 8.68 4.31
C LEU A 88 0.17 8.58 5.56
N GLN A 89 0.44 9.71 6.22
CA GLN A 89 1.21 9.76 7.47
C GLN A 89 0.46 9.15 8.67
N LEU A 90 -0.83 8.83 8.51
CA LEU A 90 -1.62 8.09 9.50
C LEU A 90 -1.22 6.61 9.60
N TYR A 91 -0.54 6.09 8.58
CA TYR A 91 -0.22 4.66 8.47
C TYR A 91 1.25 4.39 8.72
N ARG A 92 1.53 3.14 9.08
CA ARG A 92 2.90 2.62 9.10
C ARG A 92 3.47 2.67 7.69
N HIS A 93 4.76 2.91 7.58
CA HIS A 93 5.42 2.81 6.29
C HIS A 93 6.72 2.01 6.35
N VAL A 94 7.12 1.51 5.18
CA VAL A 94 8.34 0.71 5.02
C VAL A 94 9.29 1.45 4.10
N GLU A 95 10.51 1.71 4.57
CA GLU A 95 11.56 2.31 3.75
C GLU A 95 12.77 1.39 3.61
N PRO A 96 13.42 1.38 2.43
CA PRO A 96 14.70 0.73 2.25
C PRO A 96 15.81 1.57 2.92
N THR A 97 16.65 0.91 3.71
CA THR A 97 17.89 1.46 4.24
C THR A 97 18.98 1.49 3.17
N ALA A 98 20.05 2.26 3.41
CA ALA A 98 21.25 2.30 2.55
C ALA A 98 21.91 0.92 2.34
N LEU A 99 21.61 -0.06 3.19
CA LEU A 99 22.11 -1.44 3.10
C LEU A 99 21.11 -2.39 2.41
N GLY A 100 20.05 -1.87 1.79
CA GLY A 100 19.02 -2.66 1.10
C GLY A 100 18.08 -3.43 2.04
N ARG A 101 18.15 -3.20 3.35
CA ARG A 101 17.21 -3.78 4.32
C ARG A 101 15.98 -2.91 4.46
N LEU A 102 14.82 -3.50 4.67
CA LEU A 102 13.59 -2.75 4.92
C LEU A 102 13.46 -2.41 6.43
N GLN A 103 13.00 -1.20 6.73
CA GLN A 103 12.67 -0.72 8.08
C GLN A 103 11.21 -0.31 8.15
N PHE A 104 10.55 -0.65 9.26
CA PHE A 104 9.20 -0.19 9.59
C PHE A 104 9.24 1.09 10.39
N PHE A 105 8.37 2.02 10.03
CA PHE A 105 8.18 3.27 10.75
C PHE A 105 6.73 3.35 11.23
N GLU A 106 6.57 3.67 12.51
CA GLU A 106 5.26 3.98 13.07
C GLU A 106 4.77 5.36 12.58
N PRO A 107 3.45 5.62 12.56
CA PRO A 107 2.91 6.94 12.22
C PRO A 107 3.58 8.05 13.04
N GLY A 108 4.13 9.05 12.34
CA GLY A 108 4.81 10.19 12.97
C GLY A 108 6.19 9.90 13.58
N ALA A 109 6.72 8.69 13.47
CA ALA A 109 8.04 8.35 14.00
C ALA A 109 9.18 8.84 13.09
N ILE A 110 10.22 9.40 13.71
CA ILE A 110 11.47 9.82 13.03
C ILE A 110 12.48 8.65 12.97
N LEU A 111 12.33 7.65 13.85
CA LEU A 111 13.23 6.49 13.96
C LEU A 111 12.49 5.20 13.59
N GLY A 112 13.02 4.49 12.58
CA GLY A 112 12.50 3.20 12.14
C GLY A 112 12.99 2.02 12.97
N LYS A 113 12.22 0.94 12.98
CA LYS A 113 12.57 -0.37 13.56
C LYS A 113 12.88 -1.36 12.43
N ALA A 114 13.87 -2.24 12.62
CA ALA A 114 14.22 -3.24 11.63
C ALA A 114 13.10 -4.29 11.46
N LEU A 115 12.86 -4.74 10.22
CA LEU A 115 11.76 -5.66 9.91
C LEU A 115 11.88 -7.05 10.58
N GLY A 116 13.09 -7.44 10.99
CA GLY A 116 13.39 -8.75 11.58
C GLY A 116 13.21 -8.87 13.09
N SER A 117 12.63 -7.86 13.76
CA SER A 117 12.42 -7.85 15.22
C SER A 117 10.94 -7.83 15.63
N LEU A 118 10.03 -8.28 14.76
CA LEU A 118 8.62 -8.49 15.07
C LEU A 118 8.38 -9.84 15.73
#